data_AF-A0A382DBS2-F1
#
_entry.id   AF-A0A382DBS2-F1
#
_cell.length_a   1.000
_cell.length_b   1.000
_cell.length_c   1.000
_cell.angle_alpha   90.00
_cell.angle_beta   90.00
_cell.angle_gamma   90.00
#
_symmetry.space_group_name_H-M   'P 1'
#
loop_
_entity.id
_entity.type
_entity.pdbx_description
1 polymer ?
#
loop_
_entity_poly.entity_id
_entity_poly.type
_entity_poly.pdbx_seq_one_letter_code
_entity_poly.pdbx_strand_id
1 'polypeptide(L)'
;MAVLPREATYGQFREYVVGLRGELSCAELDELWERRQRLFGIRFATGRGYRSQLPPDEQHLTREQRGRKAEVEARSQGRNIERVPDKAYF
;
A
#
# COMPACT_ATOMS: atom_id res chain seq x y z
N MET A 1 -25.08 -7.20 -10.05
CA MET A 1 -25.11 -6.27 -8.91
C MET A 1 -24.14 -5.14 -9.19
N ALA A 2 -24.60 -3.89 -9.18
CA ALA A 2 -23.73 -2.72 -9.33
C ALA A 2 -23.04 -2.43 -7.99
N VAL A 3 -21.73 -2.20 -7.99
CA VAL A 3 -20.98 -1.79 -6.79
C VAL A 3 -21.16 -0.28 -6.61
N LEU A 4 -21.51 0.17 -5.40
CA LEU A 4 -21.68 1.59 -5.09
C LEU A 4 -20.33 2.35 -5.26
N PRO A 5 -20.28 3.44 -6.05
CA PRO A 5 -19.05 4.18 -6.29
C PRO A 5 -18.48 4.80 -5.01
N ARG A 6 -17.17 5.07 -4.96
CA ARG A 6 -16.50 5.60 -3.77
C ARG A 6 -17.07 6.96 -3.37
N GLU A 7 -17.36 7.79 -4.35
CA GLU A 7 -17.84 9.16 -4.26
C GLU A 7 -19.34 9.24 -3.93
N ALA A 8 -20.03 8.10 -3.79
CA ALA A 8 -21.44 8.07 -3.44
C ALA A 8 -21.72 8.85 -2.15
N THR A 9 -22.78 9.64 -2.16
CA THR A 9 -23.26 10.40 -1.01
C THR A 9 -23.94 9.48 0.02
N TYR A 10 -24.18 10.00 1.22
CA TYR A 10 -24.91 9.26 2.25
C TYR A 10 -26.32 8.85 1.80
N GLY A 11 -27.04 9.72 1.08
CA GLY A 11 -28.37 9.41 0.55
C GLY A 11 -28.35 8.25 -0.45
N GLN A 12 -27.43 8.29 -1.41
CA GLN A 12 -27.25 7.19 -2.39
C GLN A 12 -26.83 5.88 -1.71
N PHE A 13 -26.00 5.97 -0.68
CA PHE A 13 -25.62 4.82 0.14
C PHE A 13 -26.83 4.21 0.87
N ARG A 14 -27.66 5.04 1.49
CA ARG A 14 -28.88 4.58 2.17
C ARG A 14 -29.82 3.87 1.21
N GLU A 15 -30.13 4.48 0.06
CA GLU A 15 -30.99 3.87 -0.97
C GLU A 15 -30.43 2.51 -1.43
N TYR A 16 -29.13 2.45 -1.67
CA TYR A 16 -28.44 1.23 -2.06
C TYR A 16 -28.51 0.12 -1.00
N VAL A 17 -28.26 0.47 0.27
CA VAL A 17 -28.28 -0.48 1.38
C VAL A 17 -29.70 -0.99 1.64
N VAL A 18 -30.69 -0.10 1.64
CA VAL A 18 -32.10 -0.47 1.82
C VAL A 18 -32.59 -1.36 0.67
N GLY A 19 -32.21 -1.05 -0.58
CA GLY A 19 -32.53 -1.89 -1.73
C GLY A 19 -31.91 -3.30 -1.68
N LEU A 20 -30.83 -3.48 -0.92
CA LEU A 20 -30.16 -4.79 -0.76
C LEU A 20 -30.58 -5.56 0.49
N ARG A 21 -30.83 -4.86 1.60
CA ARG A 21 -31.02 -5.47 2.93
C ARG A 21 -32.44 -5.30 3.48
N GLY A 22 -33.28 -4.53 2.82
CA GLY A 22 -34.58 -4.10 3.34
C GLY A 22 -34.45 -2.89 4.26
N GLU A 23 -35.55 -2.51 4.90
CA GLU A 23 -35.59 -1.37 5.81
C GLU A 23 -34.68 -1.59 7.02
N LEU A 24 -33.87 -0.57 7.30
CA LEU A 24 -32.97 -0.51 8.45
C LEU A 24 -33.25 0.77 9.21
N SER A 25 -32.98 0.76 10.51
CA SER A 25 -33.07 1.96 11.34
C SER A 25 -32.02 3.00 10.91
N CYS A 26 -32.26 4.26 11.26
CA CYS A 26 -31.30 5.33 10.99
C CYS A 26 -29.95 5.05 11.67
N ALA A 27 -29.96 4.53 12.90
CA ALA A 27 -28.74 4.21 13.64
C ALA A 27 -27.88 3.15 12.93
N GLU A 28 -28.51 2.10 12.38
CA GLU A 28 -27.78 1.06 11.62
C GLU A 28 -27.19 1.63 10.32
N LEU A 29 -27.92 2.50 9.63
CA LEU A 29 -27.44 3.15 8.41
C LEU A 29 -26.25 4.08 8.69
N ASP A 30 -26.29 4.80 9.81
CA ASP A 30 -25.19 5.66 10.25
C ASP A 30 -23.93 4.83 10.59
N GLU A 31 -24.07 3.75 11.36
CA GLU A 31 -22.94 2.86 11.66
C GLU A 31 -22.33 2.24 10.41
N LEU A 32 -23.17 1.78 9.48
CA LEU A 32 -22.70 1.21 8.21
C LEU A 32 -21.99 2.25 7.35
N TRP A 33 -22.47 3.49 7.35
CA TRP A 33 -21.83 4.59 6.65
C TRP A 33 -20.48 4.95 7.27
N GLU A 34 -20.39 5.08 8.59
CA GLU A 34 -19.13 5.31 9.29
C GLU A 34 -18.12 4.21 8.99
N ARG A 35 -18.55 2.94 9.05
CA ARG A 35 -17.70 1.80 8.71
C ARG A 35 -17.19 1.89 7.27
N ARG A 36 -18.05 2.27 6.31
CA ARG A 36 -17.65 2.49 4.92
C ARG A 36 -16.58 3.57 4.80
N GLN A 37 -16.74 4.70 5.49
CA GLN A 37 -15.75 5.78 5.48
C GLN A 37 -14.41 5.34 6.09
N ARG A 38 -14.44 4.62 7.23
CA ARG A 38 -13.23 4.08 7.87
C ARG A 38 -12.46 3.15 6.93
N LEU A 39 -13.17 2.27 6.22
CA LEU A 39 -12.54 1.35 5.26
C LEU A 39 -11.83 2.08 4.12
N PHE A 40 -12.38 3.19 3.61
CA PHE A 40 -11.69 4.00 2.59
C PHE A 40 -10.47 4.76 3.09
N GLY A 41 -10.35 4.93 4.40
CA GLY A 41 -9.15 5.48 5.04
C GLY A 41 -7.99 4.50 5.13
N ILE A 42 -8.23 3.20 4.96
CA ILE A 42 -7.19 2.17 5.06
C ILE A 42 -6.26 2.27 3.84
N ARG A 43 -4.95 2.43 4.10
CA ARG A 43 -3.90 2.46 3.08
C ARG A 43 -2.89 1.35 3.35
N PHE A 44 -2.46 0.66 2.30
CA PHE A 44 -1.42 -0.36 2.38
C PHE A 44 -0.07 0.23 1.97
N ALA A 45 0.91 0.15 2.86
CA ALA A 45 2.29 0.52 2.56
C ALA A 45 2.97 -0.61 1.76
N THR A 46 2.83 -0.59 0.44
CA THR A 46 3.39 -1.64 -0.44
C THR A 46 4.88 -1.45 -0.76
N GLY A 47 5.50 -0.38 -0.26
CA GLY A 47 6.87 0.01 -0.60
C GLY A 47 7.02 0.56 -2.03
N ARG A 48 5.92 0.76 -2.77
CA ARG A 48 5.96 1.24 -4.17
C ARG A 48 6.66 2.59 -4.32
N GLY A 49 6.39 3.53 -3.42
CA GLY A 49 7.02 4.86 -3.47
C GLY A 49 8.54 4.82 -3.28
N TYR A 50 9.03 3.92 -2.43
CA TYR A 50 10.46 3.69 -2.29
C TYR A 50 11.04 3.01 -3.54
N ARG A 51 10.40 1.96 -4.05
CA ARG A 51 10.85 1.25 -5.26
C ARG A 51 10.93 2.16 -6.49
N SER A 52 10.00 3.10 -6.65
CA SER A 52 10.03 4.04 -7.78
C SER A 52 11.19 5.03 -7.78
N GLN A 53 11.90 5.17 -6.65
CA GLN A 53 13.10 6.01 -6.56
C GLN A 53 14.38 5.25 -6.93
N LEU A 54 14.30 3.93 -7.14
CA LEU A 54 15.44 3.09 -7.49
C LEU A 54 15.58 2.94 -9.01
N PRO A 55 16.81 2.69 -9.50
CA PRO A 55 17.04 2.26 -10.87
C PRO A 55 16.12 1.09 -11.26
N PRO A 56 15.62 1.01 -12.52
CA PRO A 56 14.65 0.00 -12.94
C PRO A 56 15.04 -1.45 -12.62
N ASP A 57 16.32 -1.77 -12.76
CA ASP A 57 16.89 -3.08 -12.50
C ASP A 57 17.02 -3.41 -10.99
N GLU A 58 16.92 -2.40 -10.12
CA GLU A 58 16.96 -2.55 -8.67
C GLU A 58 15.58 -2.61 -8.00
N GLN A 59 14.51 -2.29 -8.72
CA GLN A 59 13.16 -2.18 -8.12
C GLN A 59 12.64 -3.51 -7.58
N HIS A 60 13.10 -4.62 -8.14
CA HIS A 60 12.71 -5.97 -7.71
C HIS A 60 13.73 -6.63 -6.79
N LEU A 61 14.84 -5.94 -6.50
CA LEU A 61 15.90 -6.47 -5.66
C LEU A 61 15.60 -6.22 -4.18
N THR A 62 15.87 -7.22 -3.35
CA THR A 62 15.91 -7.03 -1.91
C THR A 62 17.04 -6.06 -1.54
N ARG A 63 17.01 -5.53 -0.32
CA ARG A 63 18.09 -4.66 0.18
C ARG A 63 19.46 -5.35 0.10
N GLU A 64 19.52 -6.63 0.45
CA GLU A 64 20.76 -7.41 0.39
C GLU A 64 21.24 -7.59 -1.05
N GLN A 65 20.33 -7.92 -1.98
CA GLN A 65 20.67 -8.09 -3.40
C GLN A 65 21.21 -6.80 -4.02
N ARG A 66 20.64 -5.64 -3.68
CA ARG A 66 21.18 -4.33 -4.10
C ARG A 66 22.57 -4.07 -3.53
N GLY A 67 22.79 -4.43 -2.26
CA GLY A 67 24.12 -4.31 -1.64
C GLY A 67 25.18 -5.16 -2.36
N ARG A 68 24.85 -6.41 -2.71
CA ARG A 68 25.74 -7.28 -3.48
C ARG A 68 26.01 -6.74 -4.89
N LYS A 69 24.98 -6.22 -5.57
CA LYS A 69 25.14 -5.58 -6.88
C LYS A 69 26.12 -4.40 -6.80
N ALA A 70 25.93 -3.49 -5.84
CA ALA A 70 26.80 -2.35 -5.64
C ALA A 70 28.26 -2.75 -5.33
N GLU A 71 28.46 -3.82 -4.55
CA GLU A 71 29.80 -4.37 -4.29
C GLU A 71 30.46 -4.92 -5.56
N VAL A 72 29.71 -5.68 -6.38
CA VAL A 72 30.20 -6.20 -7.66
C VAL A 72 30.59 -5.07 -8.62
N GLU A 73 29.76 -4.04 -8.72
CA GLU A 73 30.02 -2.86 -9.56
C GLU A 73 31.24 -2.06 -9.07
N ALA A 74 31.41 -1.92 -7.75
CA ALA A 74 32.59 -1.25 -7.21
C ALA A 74 33.88 -2.02 -7.51
N ARG A 75 33.84 -3.36 -7.36
CA ARG A 75 34.99 -4.23 -7.68
C ARG A 75 35.34 -4.20 -9.16
N SER A 76 34.35 -4.16 -10.06
CA SER A 76 34.60 -4.08 -11.51
C SER A 76 35.22 -2.73 -11.93
N GLN A 77 35.05 -1.69 -11.13
CA GLN A 77 35.71 -0.39 -11.29
C GLN A 77 37.11 -0.31 -10.62
N GLY A 78 37.64 -1.45 -10.14
CA GLY A 78 38.96 -1.53 -9.50
C GLY A 78 39.00 -1.03 -8.06
N ARG A 79 37.85 -0.83 -7.42
CA ARG A 79 37.79 -0.45 -5.99
C ARG A 79 37.81 -1.71 -5.12
N ASN A 80 38.71 -1.73 -4.13
CA ASN A 80 38.77 -2.82 -3.14
C ASN A 80 37.87 -2.48 -1.94
N ILE A 81 36.58 -2.78 -2.06
CA ILE A 81 35.57 -2.48 -1.03
C ILE A 81 34.90 -3.79 -0.61
N GLU A 82 34.75 -3.98 0.69
CA GLU A 82 33.98 -5.07 1.30
C GLU A 82 32.68 -4.52 1.87
N ARG A 83 31.59 -5.28 1.70
CA ARG A 83 30.28 -4.89 2.19
C ARG A 83 30.17 -5.00 3.71
N VAL A 84 29.80 -3.90 4.36
CA VAL A 84 29.47 -3.85 5.79
C VAL A 84 28.06 -4.43 6.02
N PRO A 85 27.78 -5.13 7.13
CA PRO A 85 26.45 -5.65 7.44
C PRO A 85 25.36 -4.56 7.48
N ASP A 86 24.18 -4.88 6.95
CA ASP A 86 23.04 -3.94 6.84
C ASP A 86 22.49 -3.45 8.19
N LYS A 87 22.75 -4.21 9.26
CA LYS A 87 22.41 -3.88 10.64
C LYS A 87 23.67 -4.01 11.48
N ALA A 88 24.09 -2.91 12.09
CA ALA A 88 25.07 -2.94 13.16
C ALA A 88 24.36 -3.39 14.45
N TYR A 89 24.85 -4.45 15.07
CA TYR A 89 24.55 -4.76 16.46
C TYR A 89 25.67 -4.13 17.27
N PHE A 90 25.35 -3.08 18.03
CA PHE A 90 26.25 -2.47 19.01
C PHE A 90 26.00 -3.09 20.38
#